data_AF-I7G323-F1
#
_entry.id   AF-I7G323-F1
#
_cell.length_a   1.000
_cell.length_b   1.000
_cell.length_c   1.000
_cell.angle_alpha   90.00
_cell.angle_beta   90.00
_cell.angle_gamma   90.00
#
_symmetry.space_group_name_H-M   'P 1'
#
loop_
_entity.id
_entity.type
_entity.pdbx_description
1 polymer ?
#
loop_
_entity_poly.entity_id
_entity_poly.type
_entity_poly.pdbx_seq_one_letter_code
_entity_poly.pdbx_strand_id
1 'polypeptide(L)'
;MQPSPRRAGAAGSRVARCLPGMVVSTTYTGRMLNSLGRGSRSGRGSVWKLFAAVGLAVAATAVPVNVASAAVSTPVEVAQVEPAAGAVVGVAHPVTVRFAEPVTDRRSAERSLRIASTDTSAGRFRWPEAAVMEWTPDEFWPAHSTISLSVGGVKTSFNTGAEVLGVADIDAHTFTVSVDGEVLRKMPASMGKPKFPTPRGTFTALAKEPVVVMDSRTIGIPLSDPEGYKLTVNHAVRVTWGGVYVHSAPWSVGSQGYANVSHGCINLSPDNAAWYYDMVSVGDPIIVQA
;
A
#
# COMPACT_ATOMS: atom_id res chain seq x y z
N MET A 1 -40.08 44.01 16.33
CA MET A 1 -41.08 43.22 15.59
C MET A 1 -40.48 41.85 15.30
N GLN A 2 -41.02 40.83 15.97
CA GLN A 2 -41.02 39.42 15.55
C GLN A 2 -41.89 39.27 14.28
N PRO A 3 -41.74 38.22 13.46
CA PRO A 3 -42.34 36.92 13.80
C PRO A 3 -41.47 35.68 13.62
N SER A 4 -41.95 34.67 14.34
CA SER A 4 -41.44 33.33 14.63
C SER A 4 -41.96 32.25 13.64
N PRO A 5 -41.59 30.96 13.82
CA PRO A 5 -41.32 29.99 12.74
C PRO A 5 -42.39 28.86 12.56
N ARG A 6 -42.15 27.94 11.61
CA ARG A 6 -42.81 26.62 11.50
C ARG A 6 -41.80 25.58 10.98
N ARG A 7 -41.89 24.29 11.25
CA ARG A 7 -42.24 23.49 12.44
C ARG A 7 -41.63 22.10 12.15
N ALA A 8 -41.14 21.43 13.18
CA ALA A 8 -40.48 20.14 13.13
C ALA A 8 -41.42 18.95 12.83
N GLY A 9 -40.83 17.83 12.38
CA GLY A 9 -41.39 16.50 12.43
C GLY A 9 -40.30 15.46 12.74
N ALA A 10 -40.27 14.98 13.99
CA ALA A 10 -39.62 13.73 14.42
C ALA A 10 -40.58 12.55 14.09
N ALA A 11 -40.28 11.26 14.16
CA ALA A 11 -39.28 10.45 14.86
C ALA A 11 -39.27 9.04 14.24
N GLY A 12 -38.27 8.20 14.55
CA GLY A 12 -38.41 6.76 14.34
C GLY A 12 -37.12 5.94 14.34
N SER A 13 -36.47 5.80 15.50
CA SER A 13 -35.44 4.77 15.72
C SER A 13 -36.12 3.40 15.91
N ARG A 14 -35.68 2.37 15.17
CA ARG A 14 -35.91 0.96 15.54
C ARG A 14 -34.61 0.17 15.40
N VAL A 15 -34.20 -0.34 16.56
CA VAL A 15 -33.12 -1.29 16.81
C VAL A 15 -33.47 -2.65 16.17
N ALA A 16 -32.56 -3.23 15.41
CA ALA A 16 -32.61 -4.65 15.02
C ALA A 16 -31.47 -5.39 15.73
N ARG A 17 -31.83 -6.25 16.69
CA ARG A 17 -30.94 -7.24 17.31
C ARG A 17 -30.87 -8.49 16.42
N CYS A 18 -29.67 -9.06 16.30
CA CYS A 18 -29.42 -10.39 15.76
C CYS A 18 -30.05 -11.50 16.61
N LEU A 19 -30.58 -12.53 15.96
CA LEU A 19 -30.54 -13.92 16.42
C LEU A 19 -30.43 -14.88 15.21
N PRO A 20 -29.80 -16.06 15.36
CA PRO A 20 -29.24 -16.87 14.29
C PRO A 20 -30.23 -17.95 13.77
N GLY A 21 -30.01 -18.47 12.56
CA GLY A 21 -30.84 -19.56 12.06
C GLY A 21 -30.43 -20.08 10.69
N MET A 22 -29.49 -21.04 10.71
CA MET A 22 -29.55 -22.32 10.00
C MET A 22 -29.98 -22.33 8.52
N VAL A 23 -29.02 -22.64 7.65
CA VAL A 23 -29.21 -23.06 6.26
C VAL A 23 -30.06 -24.32 6.22
N VAL A 24 -31.18 -24.27 5.50
CA VAL A 24 -31.88 -25.48 5.02
C VAL A 24 -31.92 -25.40 3.50
N SER A 25 -31.05 -26.17 2.86
CA SER A 25 -31.24 -26.63 1.49
C SER A 25 -31.70 -28.08 1.59
N THR A 26 -32.98 -28.34 1.32
CA THR A 26 -33.41 -29.66 0.87
C THR A 26 -34.59 -29.50 -0.07
N THR A 27 -34.37 -30.03 -1.26
CA THR A 27 -35.25 -30.06 -2.40
C THR A 27 -36.53 -30.84 -2.10
N TYR A 28 -37.62 -30.25 -2.59
CA TYR A 28 -38.95 -30.80 -2.82
C TYR A 28 -38.95 -32.28 -3.24
N THR A 29 -39.82 -33.10 -2.65
CA THR A 29 -40.81 -33.94 -3.35
C THR A 29 -41.49 -34.88 -2.36
N GLY A 30 -42.83 -34.86 -2.31
CA GLY A 30 -43.57 -35.74 -1.42
C GLY A 30 -45.02 -35.32 -1.25
N ARG A 31 -45.78 -35.38 -2.34
CA ARG A 31 -47.22 -35.15 -2.37
C ARG A 31 -47.93 -36.34 -1.72
N MET A 32 -48.93 -36.04 -0.87
CA MET A 32 -50.18 -36.78 -0.59
C MET A 32 -50.40 -37.09 0.89
N LEU A 33 -51.47 -36.52 1.45
CA LEU A 33 -52.57 -37.31 2.03
C LEU A 33 -53.82 -36.47 2.29
N ASN A 34 -54.95 -37.09 1.96
CA ASN A 34 -56.31 -36.94 2.48
C ASN A 34 -57.00 -35.57 2.48
N SER A 35 -58.01 -35.46 1.61
CA SER A 35 -59.29 -34.86 2.01
C SER A 35 -60.42 -35.87 1.81
N LEU A 36 -61.12 -36.13 2.90
CA LEU A 36 -62.47 -36.69 2.95
C LEU A 36 -63.42 -35.79 2.16
N GLY A 37 -64.30 -36.40 1.35
CA GLY A 37 -65.32 -35.69 0.60
C GLY A 37 -66.47 -36.61 0.21
N ARG A 38 -67.46 -36.72 1.10
CA ARG A 38 -68.78 -37.31 0.87
C ARG A 38 -69.43 -36.68 -0.37
N GLY A 39 -69.93 -37.52 -1.28
CA GLY A 39 -70.76 -37.10 -2.41
C GLY A 39 -71.53 -38.27 -3.02
N SER A 40 -72.83 -38.28 -2.79
CA SER A 40 -73.82 -39.27 -3.21
C SER A 40 -74.09 -39.23 -4.72
N ARG A 41 -74.15 -40.39 -5.40
CA ARG A 41 -75.33 -40.93 -6.12
C ARG A 41 -75.00 -42.12 -7.03
N SER A 42 -75.84 -43.15 -6.88
CA SER A 42 -76.38 -44.11 -7.87
C SER A 42 -75.48 -44.80 -8.90
N GLY A 43 -75.55 -46.13 -8.91
CA GLY A 43 -75.69 -46.90 -10.16
C GLY A 43 -74.72 -48.07 -10.37
N ARG A 44 -75.23 -49.29 -10.15
CA ARG A 44 -74.97 -50.58 -10.83
C ARG A 44 -73.55 -50.91 -11.33
N GLY A 45 -73.04 -52.07 -10.92
CA GLY A 45 -72.15 -52.90 -11.75
C GLY A 45 -71.10 -53.69 -10.99
N SER A 46 -71.31 -55.00 -10.83
CA SER A 46 -70.35 -55.98 -10.33
C SER A 46 -69.19 -56.20 -11.31
N VAL A 47 -67.92 -56.18 -10.87
CA VAL A 47 -66.84 -56.96 -11.51
C VAL A 47 -65.68 -57.22 -10.51
N TRP A 48 -65.32 -58.49 -10.33
CA TRP A 48 -64.09 -59.00 -9.70
C TRP A 48 -62.83 -58.62 -10.51
N LYS A 49 -61.66 -58.41 -9.88
CA LYS A 49 -60.34 -58.70 -10.49
C LYS A 49 -59.15 -58.67 -9.52
N LEU A 50 -58.25 -59.62 -9.76
CA LEU A 50 -57.01 -59.99 -9.07
C LEU A 50 -55.99 -58.84 -8.91
N PHE A 51 -55.20 -58.89 -7.82
CA PHE A 51 -53.94 -58.16 -7.68
C PHE A 51 -52.75 -59.01 -8.13
N ALA A 52 -51.91 -58.47 -9.02
CA ALA A 52 -50.54 -58.92 -9.25
C ALA A 52 -49.60 -57.78 -8.86
N ALA A 53 -48.66 -58.04 -7.95
CA ALA A 53 -47.67 -57.06 -7.49
C ALA A 53 -46.39 -57.16 -8.35
N VAL A 54 -45.95 -56.02 -8.90
CA VAL A 54 -44.64 -55.87 -9.54
C VAL A 54 -43.77 -55.05 -8.59
N GLY A 55 -42.67 -55.65 -8.09
CA GLY A 55 -41.66 -54.96 -7.30
C GLY A 55 -40.63 -54.27 -8.20
N LEU A 56 -40.36 -52.99 -7.94
CA LEU A 56 -39.31 -52.23 -8.63
C LEU A 56 -38.09 -52.12 -7.70
N ALA A 57 -36.94 -52.65 -8.12
CA ALA A 57 -35.67 -52.46 -7.42
C ALA A 57 -34.99 -51.16 -7.90
N VAL A 58 -34.61 -50.28 -6.98
CA VAL A 58 -33.85 -49.06 -7.27
C VAL A 58 -32.41 -49.26 -6.82
N ALA A 59 -31.46 -49.17 -7.75
CA ALA A 59 -30.03 -49.18 -7.45
C ALA A 59 -29.53 -47.74 -7.22
N ALA A 60 -28.92 -47.49 -6.06
CA ALA A 60 -28.30 -46.20 -5.73
C ALA A 60 -26.85 -46.19 -6.23
N THR A 61 -26.51 -45.24 -7.11
CA THR A 61 -25.13 -44.99 -7.53
C THR A 61 -24.50 -43.91 -6.64
N ALA A 62 -23.43 -44.26 -5.93
CA ALA A 62 -22.64 -43.31 -5.17
C ALA A 62 -21.70 -42.54 -6.12
N VAL A 63 -21.88 -41.23 -6.22
CA VAL A 63 -20.95 -40.35 -6.93
C VAL A 63 -19.89 -39.87 -5.93
N PRO A 64 -18.58 -40.08 -6.18
CA PRO A 64 -17.55 -39.60 -5.26
C PRO A 64 -17.50 -38.06 -5.31
N VAL A 65 -17.60 -37.44 -4.14
CA VAL A 65 -17.40 -36.00 -3.97
C VAL A 65 -15.89 -35.77 -3.83
N ASN A 66 -15.25 -35.22 -4.86
CA ASN A 66 -13.85 -34.80 -4.76
C ASN A 66 -13.77 -33.56 -3.86
N VAL A 67 -13.41 -33.76 -2.59
CA VAL A 67 -13.03 -32.67 -1.70
C VAL A 67 -11.60 -32.26 -2.06
N ALA A 68 -11.45 -31.22 -2.86
CA ALA A 68 -10.15 -30.60 -3.07
C ALA A 68 -9.64 -30.09 -1.72
N SER A 69 -8.53 -30.66 -1.22
CA SER A 69 -7.81 -30.07 -0.08
C SER A 69 -7.28 -28.72 -0.54
N ALA A 70 -7.87 -27.63 -0.05
CA ALA A 70 -7.22 -26.34 -0.13
C ALA A 70 -5.91 -26.47 0.65
N ALA A 71 -4.78 -26.32 -0.05
CA ALA A 71 -3.48 -26.27 0.61
C ALA A 71 -3.53 -25.15 1.64
N VAL A 72 -3.43 -25.50 2.92
CA VAL A 72 -3.27 -24.52 4.00
C VAL A 72 -1.88 -23.94 3.81
N SER A 73 -1.80 -22.76 3.20
CA SER A 73 -0.57 -21.97 3.23
C SER A 73 -0.26 -21.73 4.69
N THR A 74 0.81 -22.33 5.21
CA THR A 74 1.33 -21.98 6.53
C THR A 74 1.63 -20.48 6.50
N PRO A 75 1.10 -19.68 7.46
CA PRO A 75 1.42 -18.27 7.52
C PRO A 75 2.94 -18.14 7.64
N VAL A 76 3.56 -17.45 6.68
CA VAL A 76 4.99 -17.20 6.76
C VAL A 76 5.22 -16.22 7.93
N GLU A 77 6.18 -16.52 8.79
CA GLU A 77 6.42 -15.73 10.00
C GLU A 77 6.97 -14.34 9.62
N VAL A 78 6.43 -13.29 10.25
CA VAL A 78 6.94 -11.92 10.09
C VAL A 78 8.16 -11.76 11.00
N ALA A 79 9.33 -11.56 10.41
CA ALA A 79 10.58 -11.39 11.14
C ALA A 79 10.80 -9.93 11.58
N GLN A 80 10.45 -8.97 10.72
CA GLN A 80 10.66 -7.54 11.00
C GLN A 80 9.63 -6.70 10.24
N VAL A 81 9.22 -5.58 10.85
CA VAL A 81 8.43 -4.53 10.20
C VAL A 81 9.16 -3.21 10.35
N GLU A 82 9.22 -2.45 9.25
CA GLU A 82 9.70 -1.07 9.21
C GLU A 82 8.56 -0.15 8.71
N PRO A 83 8.37 1.05 9.29
CA PRO A 83 9.12 1.61 10.41
C PRO A 83 8.99 0.81 11.72
N ALA A 84 10.04 0.87 12.55
CA ALA A 84 10.05 0.19 13.84
C ALA A 84 8.97 0.74 14.78
N ALA A 85 8.55 -0.08 15.76
CA ALA A 85 7.52 0.31 16.73
C ALA A 85 7.92 1.61 17.47
N GLY A 86 7.04 2.61 17.42
CA GLY A 86 7.24 3.93 18.04
C GLY A 86 8.20 4.87 17.30
N ALA A 87 8.78 4.45 16.17
CA ALA A 87 9.66 5.31 15.37
C ALA A 87 8.92 6.55 14.86
N VAL A 88 9.66 7.64 14.66
CA VAL A 88 9.18 8.86 13.99
C VAL A 88 9.81 8.93 12.61
N VAL A 89 9.00 8.98 11.56
CA VAL A 89 9.44 9.00 10.16
C VAL A 89 8.77 10.12 9.38
N GLY A 90 9.27 10.38 8.17
CA GLY A 90 8.63 11.29 7.24
C GLY A 90 7.31 10.76 6.67
N VAL A 91 6.51 11.67 6.11
CA VAL A 91 5.14 11.38 5.65
C VAL A 91 5.04 10.51 4.39
N ALA A 92 6.16 10.25 3.71
CA ALA A 92 6.24 9.38 2.53
C ALA A 92 6.99 8.06 2.80
N HIS A 93 7.19 7.69 4.07
CA HIS A 93 7.87 6.44 4.42
C HIS A 93 7.02 5.22 4.02
N PRO A 94 7.57 4.25 3.25
CA PRO A 94 6.87 3.01 2.94
C PRO A 94 6.78 2.09 4.17
N VAL A 95 5.85 1.14 4.15
CA VAL A 95 5.82 0.04 5.13
C VAL A 95 6.55 -1.15 4.52
N THR A 96 7.62 -1.60 5.17
CA THR A 96 8.42 -2.74 4.73
C THR A 96 8.24 -3.89 5.71
N VAL A 97 7.96 -5.08 5.19
CA VAL A 97 7.76 -6.30 5.98
C VAL A 97 8.75 -7.34 5.49
N ARG A 98 9.68 -7.73 6.37
CA ARG A 98 10.59 -8.84 6.15
C ARG A 98 10.01 -10.10 6.81
N PHE A 99 9.89 -11.16 6.02
CA PHE A 99 9.46 -12.47 6.47
C PHE A 99 10.67 -13.34 6.82
N ALA A 100 10.47 -14.34 7.68
CA ALA A 100 11.53 -15.26 8.11
C ALA A 100 12.06 -16.12 6.94
N GLU A 101 11.21 -16.38 5.95
CA GLU A 101 11.51 -17.19 4.77
C GLU A 101 11.01 -16.50 3.48
N PRO A 102 11.55 -16.87 2.30
CA PRO A 102 11.01 -16.42 1.01
C PRO A 102 9.52 -16.71 0.87
N VAL A 103 8.76 -15.72 0.38
CA VAL A 103 7.31 -15.82 0.28
C VAL A 103 6.87 -16.38 -1.07
N THR A 104 6.23 -17.54 -1.04
CA THR A 104 5.65 -18.18 -2.24
C THR A 104 4.30 -17.56 -2.62
N ASP A 105 3.35 -17.45 -1.68
CA ASP A 105 2.05 -16.81 -1.92
C ASP A 105 2.07 -15.32 -1.53
N ARG A 106 2.64 -14.51 -2.43
CA ARG A 106 2.74 -13.06 -2.26
C ARG A 106 1.38 -12.38 -2.07
N ARG A 107 0.34 -12.83 -2.78
CA ARG A 107 -0.99 -12.22 -2.68
C ARG A 107 -1.64 -12.48 -1.32
N SER A 108 -1.38 -13.64 -0.70
CA SER A 108 -1.81 -13.89 0.67
C SER A 108 -1.08 -13.00 1.67
N ALA A 109 0.25 -12.84 1.51
CA ALA A 109 1.03 -11.93 2.35
C ALA A 109 0.57 -10.47 2.23
N GLU A 110 0.32 -9.96 1.02
CA GLU A 110 -0.22 -8.62 0.77
C GLU A 110 -1.57 -8.41 1.46
N ARG A 111 -2.49 -9.38 1.37
CA ARG A 111 -3.80 -9.32 2.07
C ARG A 111 -3.70 -9.40 3.59
N SER A 112 -2.57 -9.86 4.12
CA SER A 112 -2.36 -9.94 5.56
C SER A 112 -2.00 -8.59 6.19
N LEU A 113 -1.54 -7.63 5.37
CA LEU A 113 -1.29 -6.25 5.81
C LEU A 113 -2.62 -5.50 5.94
N ARG A 114 -2.82 -4.89 7.10
CA ARG A 114 -3.93 -3.98 7.38
C ARG A 114 -3.37 -2.73 8.03
N ILE A 115 -3.73 -1.57 7.50
CA ILE A 115 -3.36 -0.28 8.06
C ILE A 115 -4.65 0.39 8.52
N ALA A 116 -4.67 0.86 9.76
CA ALA A 116 -5.86 1.49 10.34
C ALA A 116 -6.16 2.82 9.63
N SER A 117 -7.43 3.16 9.48
CA SER A 117 -7.94 4.41 8.87
C SER A 117 -7.63 4.66 7.39
N THR A 118 -6.85 3.80 6.74
CA THR A 118 -6.61 3.83 5.29
C THR A 118 -7.08 2.54 4.64
N ASP A 119 -7.74 2.64 3.50
CA ASP A 119 -7.90 1.48 2.63
C ASP A 119 -6.53 1.12 2.06
N THR A 120 -6.00 -0.07 2.40
CA THR A 120 -4.71 -0.55 1.88
C THR A 120 -4.69 -0.70 0.36
N SER A 121 -5.87 -0.68 -0.30
CA SER A 121 -6.00 -0.64 -1.75
C SER A 121 -5.55 0.70 -2.36
N ALA A 122 -5.48 1.77 -1.56
CA ALA A 122 -4.97 3.09 -1.92
C ALA A 122 -3.44 3.19 -1.76
N GLY A 123 -2.74 2.12 -2.14
CA GLY A 123 -1.28 2.03 -2.15
C GLY A 123 -0.80 0.90 -3.03
N ARG A 124 0.52 0.76 -3.14
CA ARG A 124 1.17 -0.15 -4.08
C ARG A 124 2.12 -1.09 -3.38
N PHE A 125 1.98 -2.37 -3.68
CA PHE A 125 2.92 -3.39 -3.25
C PHE A 125 4.08 -3.55 -4.23
N ARG A 126 5.27 -3.76 -3.67
CA ARG A 126 6.48 -4.21 -4.37
C ARG A 126 7.14 -5.30 -3.56
N TRP A 127 7.98 -6.08 -4.24
CA TRP A 127 8.76 -7.14 -3.62
C TRP A 127 10.24 -6.93 -3.97
N PRO A 128 10.94 -6.06 -3.22
CA PRO A 128 12.36 -5.79 -3.47
C PRO A 128 13.23 -7.05 -3.35
N GLU A 129 12.85 -7.97 -2.46
CA GLU A 129 13.52 -9.27 -2.27
C GLU A 129 12.47 -10.39 -2.20
N ALA A 130 12.91 -11.65 -2.25
CA ALA A 130 12.00 -12.80 -2.16
C ALA A 130 11.24 -12.88 -0.82
N ALA A 131 11.84 -12.38 0.26
CA ALA A 131 11.30 -12.37 1.62
C ALA A 131 10.94 -10.96 2.12
N VAL A 132 10.93 -9.95 1.23
CA VAL A 132 10.65 -8.55 1.62
C VAL A 132 9.50 -8.02 0.78
N MET A 133 8.43 -7.63 1.46
CA MET A 133 7.30 -6.92 0.90
C MET A 133 7.40 -5.44 1.29
N GLU A 134 7.21 -4.56 0.32
CA GLU A 134 7.14 -3.12 0.52
C GLU A 134 5.75 -2.65 0.10
N TRP A 135 5.10 -1.82 0.92
CA TRP A 135 3.86 -1.14 0.59
C TRP A 135 4.09 0.37 0.66
N THR A 136 3.80 1.07 -0.42
CA THR A 136 3.91 2.54 -0.50
C THR A 136 2.50 3.13 -0.62
N PRO A 137 2.12 4.10 0.23
CA PRO A 137 0.82 4.75 0.09
C PRO A 137 0.78 5.59 -1.21
N ASP A 138 -0.38 5.69 -1.87
CA ASP A 138 -0.51 6.54 -3.07
C ASP A 138 -0.51 8.05 -2.69
N GLU A 139 -0.95 8.38 -1.48
CA GLU A 139 -0.90 9.72 -0.88
C GLU A 139 0.02 9.74 0.35
N PHE A 140 0.53 10.90 0.74
CA PHE A 140 1.34 10.98 1.96
C PHE A 140 0.51 10.67 3.21
N TRP A 141 1.16 10.07 4.20
CA TRP A 141 0.59 9.95 5.53
C TRP A 141 0.24 11.33 6.09
N PRO A 142 -0.81 11.44 6.93
CA PRO A 142 -1.03 12.67 7.67
C PRO A 142 0.20 12.97 8.55
N ALA A 143 0.65 14.23 8.55
CA ALA A 143 1.72 14.69 9.44
C ALA A 143 1.29 14.60 10.92
N HIS A 144 2.25 14.57 11.84
CA HIS A 144 2.04 14.58 13.29
C HIS A 144 1.04 13.54 13.79
N SER A 145 1.04 12.35 13.19
CA SER A 145 0.01 11.34 13.38
C SER A 145 0.59 9.98 13.77
N THR A 146 -0.21 9.16 14.45
CA THR A 146 0.14 7.76 14.74
C THR A 146 -0.48 6.84 13.68
N ILE A 147 0.35 6.11 12.96
CA ILE A 147 -0.06 5.11 11.99
C ILE A 147 -0.06 3.74 12.67
N SER A 148 -1.23 3.14 12.80
CA SER A 148 -1.40 1.80 13.37
C SER A 148 -1.57 0.78 12.27
N LEU A 149 -0.86 -0.35 12.34
CA LEU A 149 -0.97 -1.41 11.35
C LEU A 149 -0.86 -2.80 11.97
N SER A 150 -1.29 -3.80 11.22
CA SER A 150 -1.07 -5.20 11.54
C SER A 150 -0.71 -6.00 10.30
N VAL A 151 0.22 -6.92 10.42
CA VAL A 151 0.61 -7.84 9.34
C VAL A 151 0.79 -9.24 9.92
N GLY A 152 0.18 -10.25 9.30
CA GLY A 152 0.24 -11.63 9.81
C GLY A 152 -0.25 -11.81 11.26
N GLY A 153 -1.08 -10.90 11.78
CA GLY A 153 -1.53 -10.89 13.18
C GLY A 153 -0.64 -10.10 14.15
N VAL A 154 0.59 -9.74 13.76
CA VAL A 154 1.48 -8.86 14.54
C VAL A 154 0.96 -7.44 14.42
N LYS A 155 0.76 -6.75 15.55
CA LYS A 155 0.33 -5.34 15.60
C LYS A 155 1.53 -4.45 15.93
N THR A 156 1.64 -3.32 15.25
CA THR A 156 2.63 -2.29 15.54
C THR A 156 2.06 -0.91 15.19
N SER A 157 2.76 0.13 15.61
CA SER A 157 2.48 1.49 15.20
C SER A 157 3.77 2.31 15.13
N PHE A 158 3.77 3.29 14.25
CA PHE A 158 4.82 4.31 14.17
C PHE A 158 4.16 5.69 14.11
N ASN A 159 4.96 6.74 14.20
CA ASN A 159 4.51 8.11 14.12
C ASN A 159 5.10 8.80 12.90
N THR A 160 4.35 9.76 12.36
CA THR A 160 4.87 10.72 11.39
C THR A 160 5.28 12.01 12.09
N GLY A 161 6.40 12.57 11.64
CA GLY A 161 6.80 13.92 12.00
C GLY A 161 6.00 14.97 11.22
N ALA A 162 6.58 16.16 11.10
CA ALA A 162 6.10 17.19 10.17
C ALA A 162 6.20 16.70 8.72
N GLU A 163 5.37 17.26 7.85
CA GLU A 163 5.56 17.11 6.40
C GLU A 163 6.72 17.98 5.96
N VAL A 164 7.89 17.38 5.76
CA VAL A 164 9.06 18.03 5.16
C VAL A 164 9.10 17.67 3.68
N LEU A 165 8.69 18.58 2.81
CA LEU A 165 8.64 18.34 1.37
C LEU A 165 9.78 19.08 0.67
N GLY A 166 10.63 18.33 -0.04
CA GLY A 166 11.63 18.87 -0.96
C GLY A 166 11.18 18.78 -2.41
N VAL A 167 11.07 19.91 -3.12
CA VAL A 167 10.72 19.98 -4.54
C VAL A 167 11.92 20.46 -5.36
N ALA A 168 12.50 19.58 -6.15
CA ALA A 168 13.52 19.91 -7.15
C ALA A 168 12.84 20.25 -8.48
N ASP A 169 13.06 21.47 -8.95
CA ASP A 169 12.52 21.97 -10.20
C ASP A 169 13.66 22.14 -11.22
N ILE A 170 13.67 21.26 -12.23
CA ILE A 170 14.72 21.13 -13.24
C ILE A 170 14.85 22.40 -14.08
N ASP A 171 13.74 23.01 -14.44
CA ASP A 171 13.70 24.16 -15.35
C ASP A 171 13.99 25.46 -14.60
N ALA A 172 13.53 25.58 -13.35
CA ALA A 172 13.82 26.73 -12.49
C ALA A 172 15.18 26.63 -11.77
N HIS A 173 15.90 25.51 -11.87
CA HIS A 173 17.17 25.26 -11.19
C HIS A 173 17.09 25.47 -9.67
N THR A 174 15.99 25.05 -9.04
CA THR A 174 15.76 25.25 -7.60
C THR A 174 15.44 23.97 -6.85
N PHE A 175 15.80 23.94 -5.57
CA PHE A 175 15.31 22.97 -4.61
C PHE A 175 14.56 23.72 -3.49
N THR A 176 13.24 23.58 -3.46
CA THR A 176 12.37 24.29 -2.53
C THR A 176 11.96 23.34 -1.41
N VAL A 177 12.19 23.74 -0.16
CA VAL A 177 11.81 22.93 1.02
C VAL A 177 10.73 23.65 1.80
N SER A 178 9.64 22.92 2.06
CA SER A 178 8.54 23.36 2.92
C SER A 178 8.34 22.42 4.10
N VAL A 179 7.87 22.97 5.22
CA VAL A 179 7.49 22.23 6.42
C VAL A 179 6.03 22.52 6.72
N ASP A 180 5.18 21.48 6.78
CA ASP A 180 3.74 21.58 7.02
C ASP A 180 3.05 22.62 6.10
N GLY A 181 3.46 22.66 4.84
CA GLY A 181 2.97 23.58 3.81
C GLY A 181 3.59 24.98 3.81
N GLU A 182 4.42 25.34 4.80
CA GLU A 182 5.14 26.61 4.83
C GLU A 182 6.51 26.49 4.14
N VAL A 183 6.75 27.30 3.10
CA VAL A 183 8.04 27.31 2.39
C VAL A 183 9.11 27.96 3.28
N LEU A 184 10.12 27.19 3.69
CA LEU A 184 11.22 27.67 4.52
C LEU A 184 12.42 28.16 3.71
N ARG A 185 12.78 27.43 2.64
CA ARG A 185 13.88 27.83 1.75
C ARG A 185 13.57 27.49 0.30
N LYS A 186 13.87 28.43 -0.60
CA LYS A 186 14.02 28.19 -2.03
C LYS A 186 15.51 28.28 -2.38
N MET A 187 16.16 27.14 -2.54
CA MET A 187 17.61 27.06 -2.69
C MET A 187 18.00 26.98 -4.17
N PRO A 188 19.06 27.68 -4.60
CA PRO A 188 19.70 27.42 -5.88
C PRO A 188 20.20 25.98 -5.92
N ALA A 189 19.87 25.26 -6.99
CA ALA A 189 20.25 23.87 -7.19
C ALA A 189 20.74 23.62 -8.62
N SER A 190 21.41 22.51 -8.84
CA SER A 190 21.79 22.05 -10.18
C SER A 190 21.51 20.56 -10.32
N MET A 191 20.64 20.21 -11.26
CA MET A 191 20.21 18.83 -11.51
C MET A 191 21.08 18.20 -12.60
N GLY A 192 20.72 16.98 -13.00
CA GLY A 192 21.41 16.22 -14.04
C GLY A 192 21.44 16.92 -15.39
N LYS A 193 22.62 16.93 -16.02
CA LYS A 193 22.80 17.40 -17.41
C LYS A 193 21.95 16.54 -18.37
N PRO A 194 21.62 17.01 -19.59
CA PRO A 194 20.74 16.27 -20.51
C PRO A 194 21.14 14.81 -20.80
N LYS A 195 22.44 14.49 -20.80
CA LYS A 195 22.94 13.12 -20.98
C LYS A 195 22.70 12.21 -19.77
N PHE A 196 22.62 12.78 -18.57
CA PHE A 196 22.40 12.09 -17.30
C PHE A 196 21.34 12.83 -16.48
N PRO A 197 20.09 12.86 -16.95
CA PRO A 197 19.05 13.69 -16.34
C PRO A 197 18.69 13.16 -14.96
N THR A 198 18.33 14.06 -14.05
CA THR A 198 17.68 13.67 -12.79
C THR A 198 16.30 13.07 -13.14
N PRO A 199 15.97 11.85 -12.66
CA PRO A 199 14.68 11.24 -12.94
C PRO A 199 13.56 12.05 -12.29
N ARG A 200 12.50 12.32 -13.05
CA ARG A 200 11.29 12.98 -12.56
C ARG A 200 10.40 12.00 -11.79
N GLY A 201 9.64 12.51 -10.83
CA GLY A 201 8.68 11.73 -10.06
C GLY A 201 8.67 12.08 -8.58
N THR A 202 7.88 11.31 -7.83
CA THR A 202 7.81 11.39 -6.37
C THR A 202 8.70 10.31 -5.78
N PHE A 203 9.62 10.72 -4.92
CA PHE A 203 10.57 9.87 -4.24
C PHE A 203 10.49 10.12 -2.73
N THR A 204 11.24 9.31 -1.99
CA THR A 204 11.34 9.38 -0.53
C THR A 204 12.81 9.49 -0.17
N ALA A 205 13.15 10.25 0.88
CA ALA A 205 14.48 10.24 1.46
C ALA A 205 14.76 8.85 2.05
N LEU A 206 15.61 8.07 1.39
CA LEU A 206 15.86 6.65 1.71
C LEU A 206 16.91 6.48 2.81
N ALA A 207 17.90 7.36 2.84
CA ALA A 207 19.01 7.29 3.78
C ALA A 207 19.68 8.66 3.92
N LYS A 208 20.36 8.84 5.06
CA LYS A 208 21.19 10.01 5.35
C LYS A 208 22.61 9.54 5.66
N GLU A 209 23.57 10.00 4.88
CA GLU A 209 24.98 9.64 4.99
C GLU A 209 25.79 10.94 5.18
N PRO A 210 26.46 11.14 6.33
CA PRO A 210 27.24 12.36 6.57
C PRO A 210 28.30 12.57 5.50
N VAL A 211 28.91 11.46 5.07
CA VAL A 211 29.93 11.38 4.03
C VAL A 211 29.66 10.13 3.20
N VAL A 212 29.67 10.25 1.87
CA VAL A 212 29.58 9.12 0.95
C VAL A 212 30.57 9.29 -0.20
N VAL A 213 31.19 8.19 -0.64
CA VAL A 213 32.02 8.18 -1.85
C VAL A 213 31.11 7.94 -3.04
N MET A 214 30.94 8.98 -3.87
CA MET A 214 30.23 8.87 -5.14
C MET A 214 31.20 8.41 -6.22
N ASP A 215 30.86 7.28 -6.85
CA ASP A 215 31.70 6.61 -7.83
C ASP A 215 30.90 6.42 -9.11
N SER A 216 31.36 7.03 -10.22
CA SER A 216 30.65 7.03 -11.49
C SER A 216 30.42 5.63 -12.07
N ARG A 217 31.18 4.63 -11.60
CA ARG A 217 30.99 3.23 -11.99
C ARG A 217 29.65 2.68 -11.53
N THR A 218 29.02 3.24 -10.48
CA THR A 218 27.67 2.83 -10.05
C THR A 218 26.59 3.19 -11.06
N ILE A 219 26.86 4.17 -11.92
CA ILE A 219 25.98 4.58 -13.04
C ILE A 219 26.56 4.16 -14.41
N GLY A 220 27.54 3.25 -14.42
CA GLY A 220 28.08 2.66 -15.65
C GLY A 220 29.16 3.48 -16.36
N ILE A 221 29.71 4.52 -15.74
CA ILE A 221 30.78 5.34 -16.33
C ILE A 221 32.14 4.92 -15.74
N PRO A 222 33.07 4.34 -16.53
CA PRO A 222 34.38 3.95 -16.03
C PRO A 222 35.23 5.17 -15.67
N LEU A 223 36.14 5.03 -14.69
CA LEU A 223 37.00 6.14 -14.23
C LEU A 223 38.02 6.62 -15.30
N SER A 224 38.24 5.82 -16.34
CA SER A 224 39.06 6.20 -17.49
C SER A 224 38.32 7.08 -18.50
N ASP A 225 36.99 7.18 -18.39
CA ASP A 225 36.18 8.07 -19.22
C ASP A 225 36.38 9.53 -18.78
N PRO A 226 36.38 10.51 -19.70
CA PRO A 226 36.43 11.93 -19.34
C PRO A 226 35.29 12.41 -18.42
N GLU A 227 34.14 11.72 -18.40
CA GLU A 227 33.03 11.96 -17.48
C GLU A 227 33.09 11.10 -16.21
N GLY A 228 34.13 10.26 -16.08
CA GLY A 228 34.37 9.43 -14.91
C GLY A 228 34.69 10.26 -13.67
N TYR A 229 34.16 9.86 -12.52
CA TYR A 229 34.40 10.55 -11.26
C TYR A 229 34.44 9.58 -10.08
N LYS A 230 35.27 9.90 -9.09
CA LYS A 230 35.25 9.28 -7.78
C LYS A 230 35.57 10.34 -6.74
N LEU A 231 34.55 10.82 -6.05
CA LEU A 231 34.69 11.92 -5.09
C LEU A 231 33.94 11.62 -3.81
N THR A 232 34.42 12.23 -2.72
CA THR A 232 33.75 12.18 -1.43
C THR A 232 32.83 13.39 -1.32
N VAL A 233 31.56 13.17 -1.00
CA VAL A 233 30.57 14.23 -0.81
C VAL A 233 30.04 14.21 0.62
N ASN A 234 29.65 15.39 1.09
CA ASN A 234 29.10 15.57 2.43
C ASN A 234 27.58 15.78 2.37
N HIS A 235 26.91 15.52 3.50
CA HIS A 235 25.48 15.79 3.71
C HIS A 235 24.60 15.13 2.64
N ALA A 236 24.82 13.84 2.42
CA ALA A 236 24.18 13.11 1.35
C ALA A 236 22.85 12.51 1.82
N VAL A 237 21.78 12.86 1.12
CA VAL A 237 20.43 12.32 1.31
C VAL A 237 20.09 11.49 0.08
N ARG A 238 19.96 10.18 0.25
CA ARG A 238 19.68 9.25 -0.86
C ARG A 238 18.22 9.39 -1.28
N VAL A 239 17.99 9.58 -2.59
CA VAL A 239 16.65 9.74 -3.19
C VAL A 239 16.21 8.46 -3.90
N THR A 240 17.14 7.77 -4.56
CA THR A 240 16.86 6.51 -5.27
C THR A 240 17.92 5.46 -4.97
N TRP A 241 17.53 4.17 -5.03
CA TRP A 241 18.47 3.06 -5.01
C TRP A 241 19.38 3.00 -6.24
N GLY A 242 19.01 3.70 -7.31
CA GLY A 242 19.85 3.89 -8.51
C GLY A 242 20.99 4.90 -8.32
N GLY A 243 21.12 5.53 -7.15
CA GLY A 243 22.23 6.41 -6.81
C GLY A 243 21.97 7.90 -7.03
N VAL A 244 20.71 8.34 -7.06
CA VAL A 244 20.39 9.77 -7.02
C VAL A 244 20.42 10.26 -5.57
N TYR A 245 21.07 11.40 -5.36
CA TYR A 245 21.21 12.04 -4.05
C TYR A 245 20.92 13.54 -4.12
N VAL A 246 20.47 14.10 -2.99
CA VAL A 246 20.68 15.52 -2.66
C VAL A 246 21.97 15.59 -1.85
N HIS A 247 22.93 16.44 -2.24
CA HIS A 247 24.21 16.53 -1.50
C HIS A 247 24.94 17.87 -1.71
N SER A 248 25.98 18.09 -0.91
CA SER A 248 26.89 19.22 -1.05
C SER A 248 27.74 19.09 -2.32
N ALA A 249 27.77 20.14 -3.14
CA ALA A 249 28.53 20.19 -4.39
C ALA A 249 29.24 21.54 -4.55
N PRO A 250 30.30 21.82 -3.75
CA PRO A 250 31.05 23.08 -3.82
C PRO A 250 31.61 23.38 -5.22
N TRP A 251 31.96 22.34 -6.00
CA TRP A 251 32.48 22.48 -7.35
C TRP A 251 31.47 23.02 -8.38
N SER A 252 30.16 22.97 -8.10
CA SER A 252 29.12 23.40 -9.04
C SER A 252 28.32 24.62 -8.57
N VAL A 253 28.78 25.34 -7.55
CA VAL A 253 28.06 26.51 -6.99
C VAL A 253 27.79 27.57 -8.06
N GLY A 254 28.74 27.80 -8.97
CA GLY A 254 28.57 28.76 -10.08
C GLY A 254 27.47 28.39 -11.08
N SER A 255 26.96 27.15 -11.07
CA SER A 255 25.86 26.69 -11.93
C SER A 255 24.53 26.54 -11.18
N GLN A 256 24.56 26.47 -9.84
CA GLN A 256 23.35 26.28 -9.03
C GLN A 256 22.44 27.51 -9.17
N GLY A 257 21.18 27.30 -9.58
CA GLY A 257 20.24 28.37 -9.91
C GLY A 257 20.27 28.83 -11.37
N TYR A 258 21.14 28.28 -12.22
CA TYR A 258 21.32 28.74 -13.60
C TYR A 258 21.40 27.62 -14.65
N ALA A 259 21.97 26.47 -14.30
CA ALA A 259 22.17 25.37 -15.24
C ALA A 259 22.23 24.01 -14.53
N ASN A 260 21.85 22.95 -15.25
CA ASN A 260 21.92 21.56 -14.79
C ASN A 260 23.20 20.89 -15.29
N VAL A 261 24.17 20.68 -14.39
CA VAL A 261 25.52 20.19 -14.73
C VAL A 261 25.91 18.88 -14.04
N SER A 262 25.04 18.32 -13.18
CA SER A 262 25.34 17.10 -12.44
C SER A 262 25.21 15.84 -13.32
N HIS A 263 25.50 14.66 -12.75
CA HIS A 263 25.27 13.35 -13.38
C HIS A 263 23.96 12.69 -12.91
N GLY A 264 23.00 13.49 -12.45
CA GLY A 264 21.67 13.04 -12.00
C GLY A 264 21.35 13.41 -10.56
N CYS A 265 22.35 13.71 -9.74
CA CYS A 265 22.15 14.20 -8.37
C CYS A 265 21.59 15.64 -8.36
N ILE A 266 20.99 16.02 -7.22
CA ILE A 266 20.53 17.37 -6.92
C ILE A 266 21.65 18.07 -6.13
N ASN A 267 22.43 18.88 -6.82
CA ASN A 267 23.57 19.58 -6.23
C ASN A 267 23.11 20.82 -5.48
N LEU A 268 23.53 20.96 -4.22
CA LEU A 268 23.32 22.15 -3.40
C LEU A 268 24.66 22.76 -2.95
N SER A 269 24.62 24.02 -2.52
CA SER A 269 25.76 24.64 -1.84
C SER A 269 26.03 23.91 -0.51
N PRO A 270 27.26 23.98 0.04
CA PRO A 270 27.55 23.37 1.34
C PRO A 270 26.59 23.78 2.47
N ASP A 271 26.23 25.07 2.57
CA ASP A 271 25.27 25.56 3.56
C ASP A 271 23.87 24.96 3.37
N ASN A 272 23.37 24.99 2.14
CA ASN A 272 22.03 24.48 1.83
C ASN A 272 21.94 22.96 2.01
N ALA A 273 22.98 22.23 1.63
CA ALA A 273 23.05 20.79 1.83
C ALA A 273 23.07 20.43 3.32
N ALA A 274 23.88 21.13 4.12
CA ALA A 274 23.93 20.92 5.56
C ALA A 274 22.58 21.24 6.22
N TRP A 275 21.99 22.39 5.90
CA TRP A 275 20.69 22.79 6.43
C TRP A 275 19.59 21.77 6.10
N TYR A 276 19.51 21.32 4.83
CA TYR A 276 18.53 20.31 4.43
C TYR A 276 18.79 18.97 5.11
N TYR A 277 20.06 18.55 5.19
CA TYR A 277 20.45 17.30 5.83
C TYR A 277 20.09 17.29 7.31
N ASP A 278 20.25 18.39 8.03
CA ASP A 278 19.95 18.44 9.47
C ASP A 278 18.45 18.39 9.76
N MET A 279 17.62 18.87 8.83
CA MET A 279 16.18 18.98 9.03
C MET A 279 15.37 17.82 8.43
N VAL A 280 15.86 17.19 7.36
CA VAL A 280 15.18 16.05 6.70
C VAL A 280 15.28 14.77 7.54
N SER A 281 14.24 13.96 7.49
CA SER A 281 14.13 12.63 8.06
C SER A 281 14.02 11.57 6.96
N VAL A 282 14.45 10.34 7.27
CA VAL A 282 14.16 9.20 6.39
C VAL A 282 12.63 9.04 6.31
N GLY A 283 12.11 8.90 5.10
CA GLY A 283 10.68 8.91 4.85
C GLY A 283 10.11 10.23 4.33
N ASP A 284 10.89 11.32 4.31
CA ASP A 284 10.38 12.59 3.80
C ASP A 284 10.26 12.61 2.27
N PRO A 285 9.20 13.23 1.71
CA PRO A 285 9.00 13.27 0.28
C PRO A 285 9.99 14.19 -0.45
N ILE A 286 10.50 13.70 -1.57
CA ILE A 286 11.33 14.45 -2.52
C ILE A 286 10.67 14.35 -3.89
N ILE A 287 10.14 15.46 -4.40
CA ILE A 287 9.53 15.53 -5.72
C ILE A 287 10.52 16.15 -6.70
N VAL A 288 10.66 15.54 -7.87
CA VAL A 288 11.42 16.10 -8.99
C VAL A 288 10.46 16.40 -10.14
N GLN A 289 10.39 17.67 -10.53
CA GLN A 289 9.56 18.18 -11.61
C GLN A 289 10.38 19.00 -12.61
N ALA A 290 9.75 19.37 -13.73
CA ALA A 290 10.24 20.36 -14.68
C ALA A 290 9.04 21.09 -15.26
#